data_AF-A0A251VIJ4-F1
#
_entry.id   AF-A0A251VIJ4-F1
#
_cell.length_a   1.000
_cell.length_b   1.000
_cell.length_c   1.000
_cell.angle_alpha   90.00
_cell.angle_beta   90.00
_cell.angle_gamma   90.00
#
_symmetry.space_group_name_H-M   'P 1'
#
loop_
_entity.id
_entity.type
_entity.pdbx_description
1 polymer ?
#
loop_
_entity_poly.entity_id
_entity_poly.type
_entity_poly.pdbx_seq_one_letter_code
_entity_poly.pdbx_strand_id
1 'polypeptide(L)'
;MSDWSFIGDLVNLEVLSLAYCGIQKLPSTIGNLRKLKLLDLTECVDLHIDDGVFINLVKLEELYMRCSYNNRICFTDANLEELKKLLCQLCALEVEFYDMNHLKDVSFEKLDKFKISIGDVYFGKITSFKTTLQLHLRDEHRSDLVEYKIDELVKNQRVYF
;
A
#
# COMPACT_ATOMS: atom_id res chain seq x y z
N MET A 1 -23.09 4.66 -8.11
CA MET A 1 -21.91 4.74 -7.25
C MET A 1 -22.06 5.97 -6.38
N SER A 2 -21.77 5.86 -5.08
CA SER A 2 -21.78 7.00 -4.17
C SER A 2 -20.59 7.91 -4.46
N ASP A 3 -20.81 9.21 -4.49
CA ASP A 3 -19.77 10.21 -4.70
C ASP A 3 -19.05 10.50 -3.37
N TRP A 4 -17.76 10.17 -3.31
CA TRP A 4 -16.90 10.38 -2.15
C TRP A 4 -15.98 11.61 -2.32
N SER A 5 -16.18 12.41 -3.36
CA SER A 5 -15.31 13.55 -3.69
C SER A 5 -15.28 14.62 -2.60
N PHE A 6 -16.37 14.78 -1.85
CA PHE A 6 -16.51 15.73 -0.73
C PHE A 6 -15.48 15.51 0.38
N ILE A 7 -14.89 14.31 0.51
CA ILE A 7 -13.83 14.06 1.48
C ILE A 7 -12.64 15.01 1.23
N GLY A 8 -12.39 15.39 -0.02
CA GLY A 8 -11.31 16.32 -0.39
C GLY A 8 -11.45 17.72 0.21
N ASP A 9 -12.65 18.11 0.69
CA ASP A 9 -12.88 19.41 1.33
C ASP A 9 -12.42 19.44 2.80
N LEU A 10 -12.14 18.26 3.39
CA LEU A 10 -11.69 18.10 4.77
C LEU A 10 -10.19 18.42 4.93
N VAL A 11 -9.71 19.55 4.41
CA VAL A 11 -8.28 19.91 4.26
C VAL A 11 -7.44 19.90 5.55
N ASN A 12 -8.07 19.82 6.72
CA ASN A 12 -7.40 19.71 8.02
C ASN A 12 -7.28 18.27 8.54
N LEU A 13 -7.80 17.28 7.82
CA LEU A 13 -7.84 15.89 8.25
C LEU A 13 -6.43 15.30 8.29
N GLU A 14 -6.09 14.66 9.42
CA GLU A 14 -4.82 13.95 9.60
C GLU A 14 -4.98 12.42 9.55
N VAL A 15 -6.20 11.92 9.81
CA VAL A 15 -6.50 10.49 9.85
C VAL A 15 -7.80 10.24 9.09
N LEU A 16 -7.75 9.37 8.08
CA LEU A 16 -8.91 8.91 7.33
C LEU A 16 -8.90 7.39 7.30
N SER A 17 -9.90 6.77 7.93
CA SER A 17 -10.17 5.34 7.74
C SER A 17 -11.51 5.19 7.02
N LEU A 18 -11.43 4.52 5.88
CA LEU A 18 -12.54 3.99 5.10
C LEU A 18 -12.53 2.46 5.15
N ALA A 19 -11.89 1.87 6.16
CA ALA A 19 -11.79 0.42 6.27
C ALA A 19 -13.18 -0.22 6.27
N TYR A 20 -13.32 -1.33 5.56
CA TYR A 20 -14.55 -2.09 5.40
C TYR A 20 -15.71 -1.26 4.78
N CYS A 21 -15.40 -0.13 4.13
CA CYS A 21 -16.40 0.65 3.41
C CYS A 21 -16.54 0.12 1.98
N GLY A 22 -17.76 0.16 1.43
CA GLY A 22 -18.06 -0.21 0.04
C GLY A 22 -17.62 0.85 -0.99
N ILE A 23 -16.51 1.53 -0.75
CA ILE A 23 -15.96 2.51 -1.69
C ILE A 23 -15.29 1.77 -2.85
N GLN A 24 -15.76 2.05 -4.07
CA GLN A 24 -15.24 1.46 -5.31
C GLN A 24 -14.28 2.40 -6.04
N LYS A 25 -14.24 3.67 -5.64
CA LYS A 25 -13.39 4.68 -6.24
C LYS A 25 -12.85 5.64 -5.19
N LEU A 26 -11.53 5.75 -5.08
CA LEU A 26 -10.86 6.80 -4.31
C LEU A 26 -10.57 7.98 -5.25
N PRO A 27 -11.31 9.10 -5.13
CA PRO A 27 -11.21 10.18 -6.10
C PRO A 27 -9.92 10.99 -5.92
N SER A 28 -9.43 11.60 -7.00
CA SER A 28 -8.22 12.45 -6.97
C SER A 28 -8.34 13.64 -6.00
N THR A 29 -9.56 14.06 -5.65
CA THR A 29 -9.80 15.10 -4.63
C THR A 29 -9.26 14.75 -3.25
N ILE A 30 -9.03 13.46 -2.94
CA ILE A 30 -8.33 13.03 -1.73
C ILE A 30 -6.91 13.61 -1.65
N GLY A 31 -6.28 13.91 -2.79
CA GLY A 31 -4.99 14.61 -2.84
C GLY A 31 -4.99 16.01 -2.20
N ASN A 32 -6.17 16.61 -1.99
CA ASN A 32 -6.29 17.89 -1.28
C ASN A 32 -5.96 17.76 0.22
N LEU A 33 -6.00 16.55 0.78
CA LEU A 33 -5.74 16.26 2.19
C LEU A 33 -4.24 16.28 2.51
N ARG A 34 -3.58 17.43 2.29
CA ARG A 34 -2.12 17.61 2.45
C ARG A 34 -1.62 17.48 3.89
N LYS A 35 -2.52 17.36 4.87
CA LYS A 35 -2.22 17.07 6.28
C LYS A 35 -2.42 15.61 6.67
N LEU A 36 -2.95 14.79 5.76
CA LEU A 36 -3.24 13.40 6.03
C LEU A 36 -1.95 12.64 6.31
N LYS A 37 -1.91 11.95 7.46
CA LYS A 37 -0.82 11.11 7.94
C LYS A 37 -1.17 9.64 7.86
N LEU A 38 -2.45 9.30 8.07
CA LEU A 38 -2.94 7.92 8.01
C LEU A 38 -4.10 7.81 7.03
N LEU A 39 -3.96 6.90 6.07
CA LEU A 39 -5.02 6.48 5.16
C LEU A 39 -5.24 4.97 5.28
N ASP A 40 -6.43 4.58 5.68
CA ASP A 40 -6.80 3.18 5.83
C ASP A 40 -7.97 2.83 4.89
N LEU A 41 -7.67 1.94 3.95
CA LEU A 41 -8.54 1.42 2.90
C LEU A 41 -8.66 -0.13 3.01
N THR A 42 -8.39 -0.66 4.21
CA THR A 42 -8.47 -2.10 4.47
C THR A 42 -9.85 -2.65 4.13
N GLU A 43 -9.92 -3.78 3.43
CA GLU A 43 -11.17 -4.40 2.95
C GLU A 43 -12.07 -3.50 2.08
N CYS A 44 -11.50 -2.49 1.40
CA CYS A 44 -12.17 -1.79 0.30
C CYS A 44 -12.08 -2.62 -0.99
N VAL A 45 -13.12 -3.42 -1.22
CA VAL A 45 -13.22 -4.35 -2.35
C VAL A 45 -13.40 -3.62 -3.69
N ASP A 46 -12.69 -4.08 -4.72
CA ASP A 46 -12.73 -3.53 -6.09
C ASP A 46 -12.44 -2.02 -6.15
N LEU A 47 -11.59 -1.54 -5.25
CA LEU A 47 -11.23 -0.13 -5.16
C LEU A 47 -10.34 0.27 -6.35
N HIS A 48 -10.85 1.19 -7.16
CA HIS A 48 -10.06 1.94 -8.13
C HIS A 48 -9.53 3.23 -7.50
N ILE A 49 -8.24 3.50 -7.67
CA ILE A 49 -7.61 4.73 -7.16
C ILE A 49 -7.33 5.64 -8.35
N ASP A 50 -7.85 6.86 -8.32
CA ASP A 50 -7.54 7.86 -9.35
C ASP A 50 -6.04 8.19 -9.35
N ASP A 51 -5.51 8.51 -10.53
CA ASP A 51 -4.19 9.10 -10.66
C ASP A 51 -4.12 10.46 -9.91
N GLY A 52 -2.95 10.82 -9.43
CA GLY A 52 -2.69 12.03 -8.66
C GLY A 52 -3.01 11.92 -7.18
N VAL A 53 -3.60 10.81 -6.70
CA VAL A 53 -3.89 10.65 -5.27
C VAL A 53 -2.59 10.59 -4.45
N PHE A 54 -1.71 9.63 -4.74
CA PHE A 54 -0.57 9.35 -3.86
C PHE A 54 0.48 10.46 -3.89
N ILE A 55 0.74 11.04 -5.06
CA ILE A 55 1.75 12.11 -5.19
C ILE A 55 1.41 13.38 -4.41
N ASN A 56 0.12 13.61 -4.13
CA ASN A 56 -0.36 14.79 -3.42
C ASN A 56 -0.46 14.60 -1.89
N LEU A 57 -0.49 13.35 -1.40
CA LEU A 57 -0.52 13.01 0.03
C LEU A 57 0.88 13.12 0.67
N VAL A 58 1.50 14.29 0.54
CA VAL A 58 2.92 14.57 0.90
C VAL A 58 3.26 14.40 2.38
N LYS A 59 2.27 14.26 3.27
CA LYS A 59 2.47 14.01 4.71
C LYS A 59 2.06 12.61 5.14
N LEU A 60 1.68 11.74 4.21
CA LEU A 60 1.24 10.40 4.55
C LEU A 60 2.42 9.60 5.10
N GLU A 61 2.19 8.96 6.25
CA GLU A 61 3.14 8.15 7.01
C GLU A 61 2.64 6.70 7.11
N GLU A 62 1.33 6.50 7.16
CA GLU A 62 0.72 5.18 7.31
C GLU A 62 -0.32 4.93 6.21
N LEU A 63 -0.17 3.82 5.48
CA LEU A 63 -1.07 3.41 4.40
C LEU A 63 -1.47 1.95 4.54
N TYR A 64 -2.78 1.71 4.66
CA TYR A 64 -3.35 0.37 4.79
C TYR A 64 -4.30 0.10 3.62
N MET A 65 -4.05 -0.97 2.87
CA MET A 65 -4.68 -1.26 1.57
C MET A 65 -4.83 -2.77 1.35
N ARG A 66 -5.00 -3.55 2.42
CA ARG A 66 -5.09 -5.00 2.32
C ARG A 66 -6.54 -5.48 2.18
N CYS A 67 -6.76 -6.55 1.42
CA CYS A 67 -8.06 -7.23 1.32
C CYS A 67 -7.89 -8.75 1.51
N SER A 68 -8.89 -9.44 2.06
CA SER A 68 -8.82 -10.85 2.46
C SER A 68 -9.22 -11.86 1.40
N TYR A 69 -9.87 -11.39 0.33
CA TYR A 69 -10.35 -12.20 -0.78
C TYR A 69 -9.71 -11.69 -2.06
N ASN A 70 -9.88 -12.38 -3.19
CA ASN A 70 -9.24 -12.10 -4.49
C ASN A 70 -9.68 -10.77 -5.16
N ASN A 71 -9.99 -9.79 -4.32
CA ASN A 71 -10.57 -8.49 -4.51
C ASN A 71 -9.42 -7.50 -4.62
N ARG A 72 -9.28 -6.95 -5.81
CA ARG A 72 -8.07 -6.27 -6.22
C ARG A 72 -8.24 -4.78 -5.99
N ILE A 73 -7.24 -4.16 -5.38
CA ILE A 73 -7.00 -2.75 -5.64
C ILE A 73 -6.43 -2.67 -7.05
N CYS A 74 -7.13 -1.94 -7.90
CA CYS A 74 -6.75 -1.79 -9.31
C CYS A 74 -5.85 -0.58 -9.46
N PHE A 75 -4.54 -0.84 -9.57
CA PHE A 75 -3.55 0.17 -9.89
C PHE A 75 -3.46 0.41 -11.40
N THR A 76 -3.29 1.67 -11.79
CA THR A 76 -2.81 2.08 -13.10
C THR A 76 -1.29 2.16 -13.05
N ASP A 77 -0.60 2.21 -14.19
CA ASP A 77 0.85 2.46 -14.18
C ASP A 77 1.19 3.80 -13.51
N ALA A 78 0.36 4.82 -13.72
CA ALA A 78 0.57 6.16 -13.17
C ALA A 78 0.44 6.19 -11.64
N ASN A 79 -0.68 5.72 -11.08
CA ASN A 79 -0.87 5.73 -9.62
C ASN A 79 0.11 4.79 -8.91
N LEU A 80 0.61 3.74 -9.59
CA LEU A 80 1.63 2.87 -9.04
C LEU A 80 3.00 3.56 -8.96
N GLU A 81 3.40 4.31 -9.98
CA GLU A 81 4.60 5.15 -9.94
C GLU A 81 4.52 6.24 -8.86
N GLU A 82 3.33 6.77 -8.60
CA GLU A 82 3.12 7.68 -7.48
C GLU A 82 3.26 6.99 -6.13
N LEU A 83 2.69 5.79 -5.98
CA LEU A 83 2.85 4.98 -4.77
C LEU A 83 4.34 4.72 -4.50
N LYS A 84 5.14 4.35 -5.51
CA LYS A 84 6.59 4.16 -5.35
C LYS A 84 7.30 5.38 -4.76
N LYS A 85 6.93 6.58 -5.23
CA LYS A 85 7.47 7.84 -4.70
C LYS A 85 7.03 8.06 -3.26
N LEU A 86 5.81 7.67 -2.91
CA LEU A 86 5.29 7.78 -1.54
C LEU A 86 5.95 6.79 -0.56
N LEU A 87 6.38 5.61 -1.04
CA LEU A 87 6.99 4.58 -0.18
C LEU A 87 8.23 5.07 0.57
N CYS A 88 8.98 6.03 0.02
CA CYS A 88 10.18 6.57 0.68
C CYS A 88 9.90 7.42 1.93
N GLN A 89 8.63 7.69 2.27
CA GLN A 89 8.24 8.42 3.49
C GLN A 89 7.33 7.63 4.44
N LEU A 90 6.77 6.50 4.02
CA LEU A 90 5.90 5.70 4.88
C LEU A 90 6.71 5.03 6.01
N CYS A 91 6.12 4.99 7.21
CA CYS A 91 6.57 4.19 8.34
C CYS A 91 5.69 2.95 8.57
N ALA A 92 4.47 2.93 8.04
CA ALA A 92 3.60 1.76 8.04
C ALA A 92 2.96 1.50 6.66
N LEU A 93 3.01 0.24 6.21
CA LEU A 93 2.41 -0.17 4.94
C LEU A 93 1.77 -1.56 5.01
N GLU A 94 0.49 -1.67 4.67
CA GLU A 94 -0.15 -2.96 4.38
C GLU A 94 -0.69 -2.95 2.95
N VAL A 95 -0.19 -3.83 2.09
CA VAL A 95 -0.54 -3.85 0.66
C VAL A 95 -0.26 -5.21 0.05
N GLU A 96 -0.94 -5.52 -1.04
CA GLU A 96 -0.71 -6.72 -1.84
C GLU A 96 -0.35 -6.33 -3.28
N PHE A 97 0.76 -6.87 -3.78
CA PHE A 97 1.24 -6.69 -5.14
C PHE A 97 1.12 -8.02 -5.89
N TYR A 98 0.47 -8.04 -7.05
CA TYR A 98 0.35 -9.26 -7.85
C TYR A 98 1.55 -9.51 -8.77
N ASP A 99 2.31 -8.47 -9.09
CA ASP A 99 3.52 -8.53 -9.91
C ASP A 99 4.65 -7.71 -9.28
N MET A 100 5.87 -8.22 -9.45
CA MET A 100 7.12 -7.69 -8.94
C MET A 100 7.73 -6.60 -9.82
N ASN A 101 7.34 -6.51 -11.10
CA ASN A 101 7.91 -5.56 -12.05
C ASN A 101 7.83 -4.10 -11.57
N HIS A 102 6.88 -3.80 -10.69
CA HIS A 102 6.67 -2.46 -10.16
C HIS A 102 7.46 -2.16 -8.87
N LEU A 103 8.18 -3.11 -8.30
CA LEU A 103 8.95 -2.88 -7.07
C LEU A 103 10.44 -2.62 -7.32
N LYS A 104 10.87 -2.59 -8.60
CA LYS A 104 12.24 -2.15 -8.94
C LYS A 104 12.46 -0.72 -8.47
N ASP A 105 13.65 -0.48 -7.90
CA ASP A 105 14.11 0.83 -7.42
C ASP A 105 13.31 1.45 -6.28
N VAL A 106 12.41 0.70 -5.64
CA VAL A 106 11.70 1.13 -4.44
C VAL A 106 12.60 0.95 -3.21
N SER A 107 12.60 1.94 -2.32
CA SER A 107 13.23 1.81 -0.99
C SER A 107 12.17 1.69 0.10
N PHE A 108 12.43 0.80 1.06
CA PHE A 108 11.59 0.51 2.21
C PHE A 108 12.27 0.86 3.55
N GLU A 109 13.37 1.61 3.52
CA GLU A 109 14.22 1.90 4.67
C GLU A 109 13.48 2.52 5.87
N LYS A 110 12.38 3.26 5.63
CA LYS A 110 11.61 3.91 6.71
C LYS A 110 10.48 3.06 7.28
N LEU A 111 10.15 1.92 6.67
CA LEU A 111 9.05 1.08 7.15
C LEU A 111 9.45 0.38 8.46
N ASP A 112 8.73 0.72 9.52
CA ASP A 112 8.82 0.08 10.84
C ASP A 112 7.75 -1.01 11.01
N LYS A 113 6.59 -0.84 10.36
CA LYS A 113 5.46 -1.78 10.37
C LYS A 113 5.10 -2.11 8.95
N PHE A 114 4.97 -3.39 8.62
CA PHE A 114 4.56 -3.74 7.28
C PHE A 114 3.82 -5.08 7.22
N LYS A 115 2.92 -5.17 6.26
CA LYS A 115 2.24 -6.40 5.88
C LYS A 115 2.15 -6.46 4.35
N ILE A 116 3.27 -6.82 3.72
CA ILE A 116 3.42 -6.80 2.26
C ILE A 116 3.27 -8.23 1.74
N SER A 117 2.32 -8.42 0.82
CA SER A 117 2.15 -9.66 0.08
C SER A 117 2.58 -9.44 -1.36
N ILE A 118 3.32 -10.38 -1.95
CA ILE A 118 3.74 -10.30 -3.35
C ILE A 118 3.46 -11.63 -4.05
N GLY A 119 2.77 -11.60 -5.19
CA GLY A 119 2.49 -12.75 -6.06
C GLY A 119 1.06 -13.30 -5.96
N ASP A 120 0.84 -14.51 -6.46
CA ASP A 120 -0.49 -15.16 -6.47
C ASP A 120 -0.77 -15.78 -5.09
N VAL A 121 -1.31 -14.99 -4.18
CA VAL A 121 -1.54 -15.38 -2.79
C VAL A 121 -2.92 -16.03 -2.64
N TYR A 122 -2.96 -17.37 -2.61
CA TYR A 122 -4.16 -18.11 -2.19
C TYR A 122 -4.24 -18.10 -0.65
N PHE A 123 -5.23 -17.41 -0.10
CA PHE A 123 -5.33 -17.19 1.34
C PHE A 123 -5.53 -18.47 2.15
N GLY A 124 -4.55 -18.75 3.02
CA GLY A 124 -4.69 -19.61 4.20
C GLY A 124 -4.26 -18.84 5.45
N LYS A 125 -5.25 -18.36 6.21
CA LYS A 125 -5.15 -17.68 7.53
C LYS A 125 -4.45 -16.31 7.56
N ILE A 126 -5.22 -15.33 8.02
CA ILE A 126 -4.72 -14.06 8.58
C ILE A 126 -4.01 -14.41 9.90
N THR A 127 -2.71 -14.69 9.86
CA THR A 127 -1.90 -14.66 11.08
C THR A 127 -1.36 -13.24 11.28
N SER A 128 -1.65 -12.70 12.46
CA SER A 128 -1.37 -11.32 12.85
C SER A 128 0.04 -11.21 13.44
N PHE A 129 1.03 -10.93 12.61
CA PHE A 129 2.30 -10.37 13.09
C PHE A 129 2.47 -8.96 12.50
N LYS A 130 2.85 -7.98 13.34
CA LYS A 130 2.95 -6.55 12.99
C LYS A 130 3.93 -6.23 11.83
N THR A 131 4.81 -7.17 11.49
CA THR A 131 5.85 -7.05 10.46
C THR A 131 5.92 -8.35 9.65
N THR A 132 5.02 -8.52 8.70
CA THR A 132 4.90 -9.74 7.88
C THR A 132 5.26 -9.44 6.43
N LEU A 133 6.18 -10.21 5.86
CA LEU A 133 6.45 -10.25 4.43
C LEU A 133 6.04 -11.62 3.89
N GLN A 134 5.14 -11.65 2.91
CA GLN A 134 4.68 -12.88 2.25
C GLN A 134 5.06 -12.83 0.78
N LEU A 135 5.91 -13.77 0.35
CA LEU A 135 6.39 -13.86 -1.03
C LEU A 135 5.88 -15.16 -1.67
N HIS A 136 5.02 -15.05 -2.67
CA HIS A 136 4.48 -16.14 -3.47
C HIS A 136 4.97 -16.01 -4.91
N LEU A 137 6.26 -16.24 -5.10
CA LEU A 137 6.93 -16.01 -6.38
C LEU A 137 6.87 -17.25 -7.25
N ARG A 138 6.68 -17.04 -8.56
CA ARG A 138 6.99 -18.06 -9.58
C ARG A 138 8.50 -18.30 -9.60
N ASP A 139 8.93 -19.51 -9.96
CA ASP A 139 10.34 -19.93 -9.90
C ASP A 139 11.28 -18.99 -10.68
N GLU A 140 10.80 -18.41 -11.78
CA GLU A 140 11.50 -17.45 -12.63
C GLU A 140 11.85 -16.10 -11.96
N HIS A 141 11.16 -15.70 -10.88
CA HIS A 141 11.38 -14.40 -10.22
C HIS A 141 12.14 -14.51 -8.88
N ARG A 142 12.63 -15.69 -8.49
CA ARG A 142 13.28 -15.90 -7.18
C ARG A 142 14.65 -15.21 -7.08
N SER A 143 15.38 -15.08 -8.19
CA SER A 143 16.70 -14.41 -8.24
C SER A 143 16.61 -12.90 -8.08
N ASP A 144 15.46 -12.32 -8.39
CA ASP A 144 15.30 -10.87 -8.56
C ASP A 144 15.02 -10.15 -7.23
N LEU A 145 14.86 -10.92 -6.14
CA LEU A 145 14.58 -10.39 -4.80
C LEU A 145 15.62 -9.38 -4.30
N VAL A 146 16.87 -9.51 -4.74
CA VAL A 146 17.93 -8.54 -4.45
C VAL A 146 17.75 -7.24 -5.24
N GLU A 147 17.28 -7.31 -6.49
CA GLU A 147 16.97 -6.12 -7.30
C GLU A 147 15.81 -5.32 -6.73
N TYR A 148 14.86 -6.00 -6.08
CA TYR A 148 13.69 -5.37 -5.47
C TYR A 148 13.95 -4.82 -4.06
N LYS A 149 15.21 -4.82 -3.58
CA LYS A 149 15.63 -4.29 -2.27
C LYS A 149 14.82 -4.84 -1.09
N ILE A 150 14.27 -6.04 -1.25
CA ILE A 150 13.44 -6.69 -0.22
C ILE A 150 14.25 -7.00 1.04
N ASP A 151 15.58 -7.06 0.92
CA ASP A 151 16.49 -7.18 2.06
C ASP A 151 16.46 -5.96 3.00
N GLU A 152 16.04 -4.76 2.53
CA GLU A 152 15.81 -3.58 3.39
C GLU A 152 14.74 -3.86 4.45
N LEU A 153 13.67 -4.58 4.09
CA LEU A 153 12.58 -4.96 5.01
C LEU A 153 13.03 -5.94 6.10
N VAL A 154 14.06 -6.74 5.81
CA VAL A 154 14.62 -7.73 6.75
C VAL A 154 15.62 -7.06 7.70
N LYS A 155 16.42 -6.11 7.21
CA LYS A 155 17.43 -5.38 8.01
C LYS A 155 16.83 -4.52 9.13
N ASN A 156 15.63 -3.99 8.91
CA ASN A 156 14.92 -3.18 9.91
C ASN A 156 14.30 -4.01 11.05
N GLN A 157 14.27 -5.34 10.93
CA GLN A 157 13.93 -6.22 12.04
C GLN A 157 15.20 -6.40 12.88
N ARG A 158 15.24 -5.83 14.10
CA ARG A 158 16.30 -6.09 15.09
C ARG A 158 16.30 -7.58 15.46
N VAL A 159 16.92 -8.42 14.64
CA VAL A 159 17.22 -9.80 14.99
C VAL A 159 18.51 -9.76 15.80
N TYR A 160 18.38 -9.79 17.14
CA TYR A 160 19.50 -10.19 17.98
C TYR A 160 19.71 -11.69 17.73
N PHE A 161 20.88 -12.07 17.20
CA PHE A 161 21.35 -13.45 17.20
C PHE A 161 21.59 -13.94 18.63
#